data_AF-A0A7W1D3I5-F1
#
_entry.id   AF-A0A7W1D3I5-F1
#
_cell.length_a   1.000
_cell.length_b   1.000
_cell.length_c   1.000
_cell.angle_alpha   90.00
_cell.angle_beta   90.00
_cell.angle_gamma   90.00
#
_symmetry.space_group_name_H-M   'P 1'
#
loop_
_entity.id
_entity.type
_entity.pdbx_description
1 polymer ?
#
loop_
_entity_poly.entity_id
_entity_poly.type
_entity_poly.pdbx_seq_one_letter_code
_entity_poly.pdbx_strand_id
1 'polypeptide(L)'
;MEIAEAGLVVDASVFVEYLAPGPAHGDVAPLFDPESRVELWTPDLCLLEVANALRKRFLTDKRFTRRHLVDGVADLLALGPLVVSSRVLVDRTIQFVENLTVYDAVYLVLAAARRIPLCTLDTGLAAEARRARVTVLVPGIDALVT
;
A
#
# COMPACT_ATOMS: atom_id res chain seq x y z
N MET A 1 7.95 25.24 6.17
CA MET A 1 6.87 24.30 6.50
C MET A 1 7.26 23.04 5.77
N GLU A 2 8.12 22.27 6.44
CA GLU A 2 8.83 21.14 5.87
C GLU A 2 7.96 19.91 6.03
N ILE A 3 7.51 19.34 4.92
CA ILE A 3 7.19 17.91 4.89
C ILE A 3 8.52 17.24 5.20
N ALA A 4 8.73 16.87 6.48
CA ALA A 4 9.87 16.05 6.85
C ALA A 4 9.86 14.79 5.97
N GLU A 5 11.03 14.33 5.56
CA GLU A 5 11.29 13.08 4.84
C GLU A 5 10.65 11.88 5.58
N ALA A 6 9.34 11.73 5.49
CA ALA A 6 8.56 10.75 6.22
C ALA A 6 8.21 9.62 5.27
N GLY A 7 8.82 8.46 5.47
CA GLY A 7 8.44 7.26 4.74
C GLY A 7 7.02 6.81 5.10
N LEU A 8 6.40 6.04 4.21
CA LEU A 8 5.09 5.45 4.38
C LEU A 8 5.12 4.01 3.88
N VAL A 9 4.68 3.04 4.69
CA VAL A 9 4.42 1.70 4.15
C VAL A 9 3.12 1.74 3.38
N VAL A 10 3.14 1.41 2.10
CA VAL A 10 1.98 1.44 1.22
C VAL A 10 1.53 0.02 0.91
N ASP A 11 0.28 -0.27 1.25
CA ASP A 11 -0.42 -1.50 0.92
C ASP A 11 -0.79 -1.58 -0.57
N ALA A 12 -0.89 -2.80 -1.11
CA ALA A 12 -1.32 -3.07 -2.48
C ALA A 12 -2.66 -2.41 -2.81
N SER A 13 -3.61 -2.35 -1.86
CA SER A 13 -4.92 -1.71 -2.09
C SER A 13 -4.80 -0.24 -2.52
N VAL A 14 -3.84 0.50 -1.98
CA VAL A 14 -3.60 1.93 -2.27
C VAL A 14 -2.98 2.11 -3.65
N PHE A 15 -1.98 1.28 -3.99
CA PHE A 15 -1.41 1.26 -5.34
C PHE A 15 -2.47 0.91 -6.39
N VAL A 16 -3.32 -0.07 -6.12
CA VAL A 16 -4.38 -0.49 -7.05
C VAL A 16 -5.38 0.65 -7.26
N GLU A 17 -5.78 1.36 -6.20
CA GLU A 17 -6.69 2.50 -6.30
C GLU A 17 -6.10 3.66 -7.11
N TYR A 18 -4.78 3.86 -7.02
CA TYR A 18 -4.08 4.85 -7.83
C TYR A 18 -3.98 4.44 -9.31
N LEU A 19 -3.53 3.21 -9.58
CA LEU A 19 -3.23 2.70 -10.93
C LEU A 19 -4.47 2.28 -11.72
N ALA A 20 -5.54 1.89 -11.02
CA ALA A 20 -6.84 1.55 -11.60
C ALA A 20 -7.94 2.36 -10.89
N PRO A 21 -8.05 3.68 -11.22
CA PRO A 21 -8.86 4.65 -10.48
C PRO A 21 -10.26 4.16 -10.12
N GLY A 22 -10.54 4.13 -8.82
CA GLY A 22 -11.84 3.85 -8.24
C GLY A 22 -12.42 5.07 -7.50
N PRO A 23 -13.37 4.85 -6.58
CA PRO A 23 -14.01 5.92 -5.81
C PRO A 23 -13.07 6.69 -4.88
N ALA A 24 -12.00 6.07 -4.38
CA ALA A 24 -11.04 6.66 -3.45
C ALA A 24 -9.81 7.23 -4.18
N HIS A 25 -9.80 7.25 -5.51
CA HIS A 25 -8.68 7.76 -6.30
C HIS A 25 -8.26 9.19 -5.89
N GLY A 26 -9.23 10.08 -5.66
CA GLY A 26 -8.97 11.45 -5.25
C GLY A 26 -8.25 11.57 -3.90
N ASP A 27 -8.47 10.59 -3.01
CA ASP A 27 -7.86 10.56 -1.68
C ASP A 27 -6.45 9.95 -1.70
N VAL A 28 -6.17 9.03 -2.64
CA VAL A 28 -4.85 8.37 -2.76
C VAL A 28 -3.90 9.13 -3.69
N ALA A 29 -4.40 9.82 -4.71
CA ALA A 29 -3.57 10.47 -5.73
C ALA A 29 -2.49 11.43 -5.16
N PRO A 30 -2.75 12.23 -4.10
CA PRO A 30 -1.73 13.11 -3.52
C PRO A 30 -0.50 12.38 -2.97
N LEU A 31 -0.62 11.10 -2.58
CA LEU A 31 0.52 10.29 -2.08
C LEU A 31 1.56 10.00 -3.17
N PHE A 32 1.15 10.06 -4.43
CA PHE A 32 1.98 9.74 -5.58
C PHE A 32 2.39 10.99 -6.37
N ASP A 33 2.11 12.18 -5.82
CA ASP A 33 2.62 13.43 -6.36
C ASP A 33 4.15 13.46 -6.21
N PRO A 34 4.93 13.67 -7.30
CA PRO A 34 6.38 13.83 -7.22
C PRO A 34 6.83 14.95 -6.27
N GLU A 35 6.00 15.96 -6.03
CA GLU A 35 6.28 17.05 -5.09
C GLU A 35 6.08 16.66 -3.62
N SER A 36 5.39 15.54 -3.34
CA SER A 36 5.12 15.08 -1.97
C SER A 36 6.38 14.70 -1.20
N ARG A 37 7.45 14.27 -1.89
CA ARG A 37 8.73 13.80 -1.31
C ARG A 37 8.57 12.68 -0.26
N VAL A 38 7.44 11.98 -0.24
CA VAL A 38 7.18 10.84 0.64
C VAL A 38 7.89 9.60 0.08
N GLU A 39 8.68 8.93 0.90
CA GLU A 39 9.26 7.64 0.51
C GLU A 39 8.22 6.53 0.63
N LEU A 40 7.89 5.88 -0.49
CA LEU A 40 6.94 4.78 -0.50
C LEU A 40 7.68 3.47 -0.20
N TRP A 41 7.41 2.85 0.94
CA TRP A 41 7.96 1.56 1.36
C TRP A 41 6.93 0.44 1.16
N THR A 42 7.36 -0.76 0.77
CA THR A 42 6.43 -1.89 0.63
C THR A 42 7.15 -3.25 0.68
N PRO A 43 6.51 -4.35 1.12
CA PRO A 43 7.09 -5.69 0.98
C PRO A 43 7.14 -6.14 -0.49
N ASP A 44 8.09 -7.03 -0.83
CA ASP A 44 8.25 -7.61 -2.17
C ASP A 44 6.99 -8.26 -2.75
N LEU A 45 6.17 -8.87 -1.89
CA LEU A 45 4.90 -9.48 -2.32
C LEU A 45 3.85 -8.47 -2.82
N CYS A 46 3.93 -7.20 -2.41
CA CYS A 46 3.00 -6.15 -2.83
C CYS A 46 2.96 -6.02 -4.36
N LEU A 47 4.10 -6.13 -5.02
CA LEU A 47 4.18 -6.03 -6.48
C LEU A 47 3.31 -7.09 -7.18
N LEU A 48 3.30 -8.30 -6.63
CA LEU A 48 2.50 -9.41 -7.16
C LEU A 48 1.02 -9.25 -6.81
N GLU A 49 0.70 -8.73 -5.63
CA GLU A 49 -0.67 -8.44 -5.22
C GLU A 49 -1.31 -7.36 -6.12
N VAL A 50 -0.59 -6.26 -6.38
CA VAL A 50 -1.03 -5.21 -7.29
C VAL A 50 -1.23 -5.78 -8.70
N ALA A 51 -0.24 -6.50 -9.25
CA ALA A 51 -0.36 -7.10 -10.58
C ALA A 51 -1.56 -8.05 -10.70
N ASN A 52 -1.81 -8.86 -9.67
CA ASN A 52 -2.95 -9.78 -9.63
C ASN A 52 -4.29 -9.03 -9.49
N ALA A 53 -4.34 -7.95 -8.72
CA ALA A 53 -5.52 -7.11 -8.59
C ALA A 53 -5.86 -6.39 -9.90
N LEU A 54 -4.86 -5.84 -10.60
CA LEU A 54 -5.03 -5.26 -11.95
C LEU A 54 -5.50 -6.33 -12.95
N ARG A 55 -4.95 -7.54 -12.88
CA ARG A 55 -5.43 -8.67 -13.70
C ARG A 55 -6.90 -8.99 -13.40
N LYS A 56 -7.29 -9.01 -12.12
CA LYS A 56 -8.69 -9.22 -11.73
C LYS A 56 -9.58 -8.12 -12.33
N ARG A 57 -9.17 -6.85 -12.24
CA ARG A 57 -9.88 -5.73 -12.88
C ARG A 57 -10.07 -5.94 -14.37
N PHE A 58 -9.02 -6.31 -15.10
CA PHE A 58 -9.08 -6.64 -16.53
C PHE A 58 -10.11 -7.75 -16.85
N LEU A 59 -10.21 -8.77 -16.01
CA LEU A 59 -11.16 -9.87 -16.22
C LEU A 59 -12.61 -9.50 -15.88
N THR A 60 -12.82 -8.52 -14.98
CA THR A 60 -14.16 -8.22 -14.44
C THR A 60 -14.78 -6.91 -14.92
N ASP A 61 -13.99 -5.92 -15.33
CA ASP A 61 -14.48 -4.64 -15.87
C ASP A 61 -14.16 -4.53 -17.36
N LYS A 62 -15.20 -4.54 -18.20
CA LYS A 62 -15.08 -4.46 -19.66
C LYS A 62 -14.41 -3.17 -20.15
N ARG A 63 -14.39 -2.12 -19.34
CA ARG A 63 -13.72 -0.84 -19.65
C ARG A 63 -12.24 -0.88 -19.28
N PHE A 64 -11.82 -1.82 -18.45
CA PHE A 64 -10.42 -2.01 -18.08
C PHE A 64 -9.71 -2.88 -19.11
N THR A 65 -9.11 -2.23 -20.10
CA THR A 65 -8.51 -2.92 -21.25
C THR A 65 -7.18 -3.61 -20.89
N ARG A 66 -6.70 -4.49 -21.80
CA ARG A 66 -5.35 -5.08 -21.68
C ARG A 66 -4.25 -4.02 -21.61
N ARG A 67 -4.45 -2.88 -22.27
CA ARG A 67 -3.52 -1.75 -22.22
C ARG A 67 -3.46 -1.16 -20.81
N HIS A 68 -4.61 -0.93 -20.15
CA HIS A 68 -4.61 -0.44 -18.77
C HIS A 68 -3.88 -1.40 -17.81
N LEU A 69 -4.01 -2.72 -18.01
CA LEU A 69 -3.25 -3.71 -17.23
C LEU A 69 -1.74 -3.58 -17.44
N VAL A 70 -1.29 -3.49 -18.69
CA VAL A 70 0.14 -3.37 -19.01
C VAL A 70 0.71 -2.04 -18.53
N ASP A 71 0.02 -0.94 -18.82
CA ASP A 71 0.41 0.41 -18.43
C ASP A 71 0.44 0.51 -16.90
N GLY A 72 -0.58 0.01 -16.19
CA GLY A 72 -0.61 0.03 -14.72
C GLY A 72 0.52 -0.77 -14.05
N VAL A 73 0.95 -1.89 -14.63
CA VAL A 73 2.12 -2.62 -14.11
C VAL A 73 3.42 -1.86 -14.41
N ALA A 74 3.54 -1.24 -15.58
CA ALA A 74 4.70 -0.40 -15.90
C ALA A 74 4.78 0.83 -14.98
N ASP A 75 3.64 1.48 -14.73
CA ASP A 75 3.51 2.63 -13.86
C ASP A 75 3.85 2.26 -12.40
N LEU A 76 3.40 1.11 -11.90
CA LEU A 76 3.83 0.60 -10.58
C LEU A 76 5.35 0.54 -10.44
N LEU A 77 6.04 0.05 -11.47
CA LEU A 77 7.50 -0.05 -11.47
C LEU A 77 8.16 1.33 -11.61
N ALA A 78 7.53 2.24 -12.35
CA ALA A 78 8.01 3.62 -12.51
C ALA A 78 7.84 4.46 -11.24
N LEU A 79 6.84 4.18 -10.40
CA LEU A 79 6.67 4.80 -9.07
C LEU A 79 7.86 4.53 -8.14
N GLY A 80 8.62 3.45 -8.38
CA GLY A 80 9.88 3.17 -7.69
C GLY A 80 9.79 3.05 -6.16
N PRO A 81 8.83 2.28 -5.59
CA PRO A 81 8.79 2.10 -4.14
C PRO A 81 10.05 1.38 -3.63
N LEU A 82 10.43 1.70 -2.39
CA LEU A 82 11.48 1.04 -1.64
C LEU A 82 10.98 -0.34 -1.17
N VAL A 83 11.35 -1.36 -1.93
CA VAL A 83 10.91 -2.74 -1.71
C VAL A 83 11.76 -3.44 -0.65
N VAL A 84 11.11 -3.99 0.38
CA VAL A 84 11.74 -4.80 1.43
C VAL A 84 11.39 -6.26 1.25
N SER A 85 12.38 -7.15 1.32
CA SER A 85 12.10 -8.58 1.17
C SER A 85 11.28 -9.12 2.35
N SER A 86 10.18 -9.81 2.07
CA SER A 86 9.35 -10.48 3.09
C SER A 86 10.14 -11.53 3.88
N ARG A 87 11.24 -12.06 3.33
CA ARG A 87 12.13 -13.02 4.02
C ARG A 87 12.63 -12.53 5.38
N VAL A 88 12.88 -11.22 5.54
CA VAL A 88 13.38 -10.66 6.82
C VAL A 88 12.26 -10.25 7.79
N LEU A 89 11.00 -10.45 7.40
CA LEU A 89 9.81 -10.02 8.14
C LEU A 89 8.92 -11.19 8.56
N VAL A 90 9.00 -12.33 7.85
CA VAL A 90 8.08 -13.47 7.96
C VAL A 90 8.04 -14.13 9.34
N ASP A 91 9.13 -14.09 10.11
CA ASP A 91 9.15 -14.63 11.47
C ASP A 91 8.25 -13.80 12.41
N ARG A 92 8.24 -12.47 12.22
CA ARG A 92 7.45 -11.54 13.02
C ARG A 92 5.98 -11.51 12.63
N THR A 93 5.58 -12.00 11.45
CA THR A 93 4.15 -12.00 11.07
C THR A 93 3.32 -12.93 11.95
N ILE A 94 3.95 -13.95 12.54
CA ILE A 94 3.29 -14.95 13.39
C ILE A 94 2.59 -14.32 14.60
N GLN A 95 3.04 -13.15 15.07
CA GLN A 95 2.41 -12.45 16.20
C GLN A 95 1.01 -11.89 15.86
N PHE A 96 0.62 -11.83 14.58
CA PHE A 96 -0.64 -11.21 14.12
C PHE A 96 -1.63 -12.19 13.47
N VAL A 97 -1.29 -13.49 13.39
CA VAL A 97 -2.06 -14.48 12.61
C VAL A 97 -3.44 -14.80 13.16
N GLU A 98 -3.74 -14.40 14.40
CA GLU A 98 -5.08 -14.56 14.98
C GLU A 98 -6.11 -13.65 14.30
N ASN A 99 -5.68 -12.50 13.74
CA ASN A 99 -6.58 -11.51 13.15
C ASN A 99 -6.26 -11.19 11.69
N LEU A 100 -5.03 -11.48 11.22
CA LEU A 100 -4.57 -11.16 9.87
C LEU A 100 -4.06 -12.40 9.14
N THR A 101 -4.16 -12.40 7.81
CA THR A 101 -3.35 -13.32 7.01
C THR A 101 -1.87 -12.94 7.11
N VAL A 102 -0.95 -13.88 6.86
CA VAL A 102 0.48 -13.55 6.83
C VAL A 102 0.85 -12.53 5.74
N TYR A 103 0.04 -12.44 4.69
CA TYR A 103 0.19 -11.46 3.63
C TYR A 103 -0.13 -10.05 4.14
N ASP A 104 -1.25 -9.87 4.86
CA ASP A 104 -1.59 -8.56 5.42
C ASP A 104 -0.65 -8.19 6.58
N ALA A 105 -0.28 -9.17 7.42
CA ALA A 105 0.58 -8.95 8.58
C ALA A 105 1.98 -8.44 8.20
N VAL A 106 2.50 -8.74 7.00
CA VAL A 106 3.84 -8.30 6.60
C VAL A 106 3.93 -6.77 6.44
N TYR A 107 2.86 -6.12 6.02
CA TYR A 107 2.78 -4.66 5.91
C TYR A 107 2.87 -4.01 7.29
N LEU A 108 2.11 -4.54 8.26
CA LEU A 108 2.11 -4.08 9.63
C LEU A 108 3.46 -4.30 10.31
N VAL A 109 4.08 -5.46 10.10
CA VAL A 109 5.45 -5.76 10.59
C VAL A 109 6.46 -4.79 10.00
N LEU A 110 6.38 -4.48 8.70
CA LEU A 110 7.28 -3.54 8.05
C LEU A 110 7.14 -2.13 8.64
N ALA A 111 5.90 -1.65 8.78
CA ALA A 111 5.60 -0.33 9.33
C ALA A 111 6.13 -0.21 10.77
N ALA A 112 5.87 -1.23 11.61
CA ALA A 112 6.37 -1.29 12.97
C ALA A 112 7.92 -1.32 13.03
N ALA A 113 8.56 -2.11 12.17
CA ALA A 113 10.02 -2.24 12.14
C ALA A 113 10.71 -0.92 11.71
N ARG A 114 10.07 -0.15 10.82
CA ARG A 114 10.58 1.14 10.34
C ARG A 114 10.11 2.34 11.15
N ARG A 115 9.12 2.16 12.02
CA ARG A 115 8.48 3.23 12.80
C ARG A 115 7.93 4.33 11.89
N ILE A 116 7.35 3.92 10.77
CA ILE A 116 6.66 4.79 9.83
C ILE A 116 5.20 4.34 9.70
N PRO A 117 4.28 5.22 9.28
CA PRO A 117 2.88 4.86 9.19
C PRO A 117 2.62 3.79 8.13
N LEU A 118 1.54 3.02 8.31
CA LEU A 118 0.95 2.15 7.31
C LEU A 118 -0.18 2.89 6.57
N CYS A 119 -0.17 2.91 5.25
CA CYS A 119 -1.25 3.40 4.41
C CYS A 119 -1.97 2.22 3.77
N THR A 120 -3.28 2.09 4.02
CA THR A 120 -4.10 1.00 3.50
C THR A 120 -5.56 1.42 3.34
N LEU A 121 -6.23 0.86 2.33
CA LEU A 121 -7.69 0.93 2.16
C LEU A 121 -8.39 -0.31 2.74
N ASP A 122 -7.64 -1.31 3.22
CA ASP A 122 -8.18 -2.49 3.88
C ASP A 122 -8.54 -2.16 5.34
N THR A 123 -9.84 -2.27 5.65
CA THR A 123 -10.36 -1.90 6.97
C THR A 123 -9.95 -2.88 8.07
N GLY A 124 -9.72 -4.14 7.74
CA GLY A 124 -9.24 -5.16 8.67
C GLY A 124 -7.80 -4.91 9.05
N LEU A 125 -6.93 -4.70 8.06
CA LEU A 125 -5.54 -4.34 8.28
C LEU A 125 -5.41 -3.01 9.05
N ALA A 126 -6.22 -2.01 8.72
CA ALA A 126 -6.23 -0.74 9.45
C ALA A 126 -6.67 -0.89 10.90
N ALA A 127 -7.67 -1.73 11.18
CA ALA A 127 -8.11 -2.00 12.55
C ALA A 127 -7.02 -2.69 13.38
N GLU A 128 -6.32 -3.65 12.80
CA GLU A 128 -5.23 -4.36 13.47
C GLU A 128 -3.99 -3.47 13.68
N ALA A 129 -3.68 -2.57 12.74
CA ALA A 129 -2.63 -1.57 12.93
C ALA A 129 -2.91 -0.70 14.17
N ARG A 130 -4.15 -0.21 14.31
CA ARG A 130 -4.57 0.57 15.48
C ARG A 130 -4.45 -0.25 16.78
N ARG A 131 -4.88 -1.52 16.76
CA ARG A 131 -4.76 -2.43 17.92
C ARG A 131 -3.30 -2.65 18.33
N ALA A 132 -2.42 -2.84 17.34
CA ALA A 132 -0.99 -3.04 17.52
C ALA A 132 -0.21 -1.74 17.81
N ARG A 133 -0.90 -0.58 17.89
CA ARG A 133 -0.29 0.75 18.09
C ARG A 133 0.72 1.13 16.99
N VAL A 134 0.48 0.66 15.77
CA VAL A 134 1.17 1.12 14.57
C VAL A 134 0.36 2.28 13.99
N THR A 135 1.01 3.41 13.72
CA THR A 135 0.36 4.55 13.07
C THR A 135 -0.20 4.09 11.73
N VAL A 136 -1.48 4.36 11.48
CA VAL A 136 -2.15 4.02 10.22
C VAL A 136 -2.78 5.27 9.63
N LEU A 137 -2.72 5.36 8.30
CA LEU A 137 -3.39 6.33 7.48
C LEU A 137 -4.38 5.59 6.57
N VAL A 138 -5.67 5.88 6.71
CA VAL A 138 -6.70 5.46 5.75
C VAL A 138 -7.06 6.67 4.88
N PRO A 139 -6.68 6.69 3.59
CA PRO A 139 -7.03 7.77 2.68
C PRO A 139 -8.53 8.09 2.70
N GLY A 140 -8.87 9.38 2.74
CA GLY A 140 -10.25 9.87 2.82
C GLY A 140 -10.88 9.83 4.21
N ILE A 141 -10.19 9.25 5.21
CA ILE A 141 -10.62 9.22 6.62
C ILE A 141 -9.60 9.95 7.50
N ASP A 142 -8.33 9.54 7.41
CA ASP A 142 -7.24 10.10 8.18
C ASP A 142 -6.54 11.19 7.35
N ALA A 143 -6.25 12.33 7.97
CA ALA A 143 -5.50 13.39 7.30
C ALA A 143 -4.08 12.92 7.02
N LEU A 144 -3.58 13.20 5.81
CA LEU A 144 -2.15 13.11 5.52
C LEU A 144 -1.45 14.06 6.49
N VAL A 145 -0.60 13.50 7.37
CA VAL A 145 0.13 14.29 8.36
C VAL A 145 0.95 15.31 7.58
N THR A 146 0.54 16.58 7.65
CA THR A 146 1.14 17.72 6.96
C THR A 146 2.19 18.38 7.84
#